data_AF-A0A257GN18-F1
#
_entry.id   AF-A0A257GN18-F1
#
_cell.length_a   1.000
_cell.length_b   1.000
_cell.length_c   1.000
_cell.angle_alpha   90.00
_cell.angle_beta   90.00
_cell.angle_gamma   90.00
#
_symmetry.space_group_name_H-M   'P 1'
#
loop_
_entity.id
_entity.type
_entity.pdbx_description
1 polymer ?
#
loop_
_entity_poly.entity_id
_entity_poly.type
_entity_poly.pdbx_seq_one_letter_code
_entity_poly.pdbx_strand_id
1 'polypeptide(L)'
;MTALPPNAFTAHGSMGLHVMAAMAHFGTSRLSEREAEVAQLILQGHSSKVIARMLGNSPETVKVFRKRIHTKLGLATSAELFSLFLAALCAAPHGSTDDPLIHLN
;
A
#
# COMPACT_ATOMS: atom_id res chain seq x y z
N MET A 1 10.45 28.17 -7.33
CA MET A 1 9.81 27.00 -6.69
C MET A 1 10.90 25.99 -6.41
N THR A 2 11.41 25.96 -5.18
CA THR A 2 12.52 25.06 -4.81
C THR A 2 11.93 23.66 -4.56
N ALA A 3 12.42 22.66 -5.28
CA ALA A 3 11.99 21.27 -5.09
C ALA A 3 12.29 20.81 -3.65
N LEU A 4 11.44 19.94 -3.11
CA LEU A 4 11.67 19.34 -1.79
C LEU A 4 13.02 18.62 -1.76
N PRO A 5 13.79 18.72 -0.66
CA PRO A 5 15.06 18.03 -0.54
C PRO A 5 14.86 16.51 -0.65
N PRO A 6 15.83 15.76 -1.21
CA PRO A 6 15.70 14.33 -1.53
C PRO A 6 15.42 13.44 -0.30
N ASN A 7 15.64 13.97 0.89
CA ASN A 7 15.47 13.36 2.21
C ASN A 7 14.25 13.89 2.98
N ALA A 8 13.33 14.62 2.35
CA ALA A 8 12.09 15.08 3.00
C ALA A 8 11.16 13.94 3.49
N PHE A 9 11.43 12.69 3.08
CA PHE A 9 10.67 11.50 3.47
C PHE A 9 11.18 10.80 4.73
N THR A 10 12.25 11.28 5.38
CA THR A 10 12.70 10.65 6.64
C THR A 10 11.68 10.95 7.74
N ALA A 11 10.89 9.93 8.08
CA ALA A 11 9.85 9.96 9.09
C ALA A 11 10.45 10.16 10.49
N HIS A 12 10.66 11.41 10.89
CA HIS A 12 11.23 11.76 12.19
C HIS A 12 10.20 11.96 13.31
N GLY A 13 8.92 11.67 13.07
CA GLY A 13 7.83 11.82 14.04
C GLY A 13 7.00 10.55 14.25
N SER A 14 6.28 10.48 15.37
CA SER A 14 5.39 9.36 15.72
C SER A 14 4.39 9.02 14.61
N MET A 15 3.86 10.03 13.92
CA MET A 15 2.98 9.86 12.77
C MET A 15 3.70 9.21 11.57
N GLY A 16 4.92 9.65 11.26
CA GLY A 16 5.67 9.07 10.15
C GLY A 16 6.01 7.60 10.38
N LEU A 17 6.41 7.25 11.60
CA LEU A 17 6.61 5.86 12.03
C LEU A 17 5.34 5.03 11.89
N HIS A 18 4.21 5.58 12.30
CA HIS A 18 2.92 4.91 12.20
C HIS A 18 2.50 4.66 10.73
N VAL A 19 2.66 5.66 9.86
CA VAL A 19 2.40 5.52 8.41
C VAL A 19 3.30 4.44 7.80
N MET A 20 4.59 4.42 8.15
CA MET A 20 5.52 3.40 7.63
C MET A 20 5.13 1.99 8.08
N ALA A 21 4.79 1.81 9.36
CA ALA A 21 4.34 0.52 9.88
C ALA A 21 3.05 0.06 9.18
N ALA A 22 2.05 0.93 9.10
CA ALA A 22 0.80 0.64 8.41
C ALA A 22 1.02 0.29 6.93
N MET A 23 1.90 1.03 6.23
CA MET A 23 2.26 0.74 4.83
C MET A 23 2.94 -0.62 4.68
N ALA A 24 3.88 -0.96 5.57
CA ALA A 24 4.64 -2.22 5.51
C ALA A 24 3.76 -3.46 5.75
N HIS A 25 2.69 -3.32 6.55
CA HIS A 25 1.80 -4.43 6.91
C HIS A 25 0.46 -4.42 6.16
N PHE A 26 0.20 -3.40 5.34
CA PHE A 26 -1.06 -3.23 4.62
C PHE A 26 -1.42 -4.47 3.79
N GLY A 27 -2.59 -5.03 4.07
CA GLY A 27 -3.18 -6.12 3.29
C GLY A 27 -2.72 -7.52 3.66
N THR A 28 -1.78 -7.69 4.60
CA THR A 28 -1.24 -9.01 4.97
C THR A 28 -2.27 -9.97 5.58
N SER A 29 -3.40 -9.46 6.09
CA SER A 29 -4.49 -10.26 6.65
C SER A 29 -5.53 -10.72 5.61
N ARG A 30 -5.60 -10.06 4.44
CA ARG A 30 -6.64 -10.31 3.41
C ARG A 30 -6.08 -10.76 2.06
N LEU A 31 -4.81 -10.48 1.79
CA LEU A 31 -4.13 -10.75 0.52
C LEU A 31 -3.07 -11.83 0.71
N SER A 32 -2.68 -12.51 -0.38
CA SER A 32 -1.46 -13.31 -0.35
C SER A 32 -0.24 -12.39 -0.24
N GLU A 33 0.90 -12.91 0.20
CA GLU A 33 2.16 -12.16 0.31
C GLU A 33 2.49 -11.36 -0.96
N ARG A 34 2.35 -12.01 -2.12
CA ARG A 34 2.62 -11.39 -3.43
C ARG A 34 1.58 -10.33 -3.82
N GLU A 35 0.33 -10.52 -3.43
CA GLU A 35 -0.73 -9.54 -3.68
C GLU A 35 -0.56 -8.31 -2.75
N ALA A 36 -0.19 -8.51 -1.49
CA ALA A 36 0.11 -7.45 -0.54
C ALA A 36 1.29 -6.60 -1.02
N GLU A 37 2.38 -7.23 -1.45
CA GLU A 37 3.54 -6.53 -2.02
C GLU A 37 3.15 -5.66 -3.23
N VAL A 38 2.34 -6.19 -4.15
CA VAL A 38 1.82 -5.41 -5.29
C VAL A 38 0.91 -4.26 -4.82
N ALA A 39 0.05 -4.47 -3.82
CA ALA A 39 -0.80 -3.44 -3.26
C ALA A 39 0.02 -2.29 -2.65
N GLN A 40 1.06 -2.60 -1.89
CA GLN A 40 1.97 -1.62 -1.29
C GLN A 40 2.70 -0.79 -2.35
N LEU A 41 3.17 -1.42 -3.44
CA LEU A 41 3.78 -0.70 -4.54
C LEU A 41 2.79 0.20 -5.32
N ILE A 42 1.51 -0.19 -5.40
CA ILE A 42 0.46 0.66 -5.95
C ILE A 42 0.26 1.90 -5.08
N LEU A 43 0.22 1.73 -3.75
CA LEU A 43 0.09 2.83 -2.80
C LEU A 43 1.29 3.79 -2.83
N GLN A 44 2.49 3.29 -3.13
CA GLN A 44 3.69 4.10 -3.41
C GLN A 44 3.63 4.85 -4.75
N GLY A 45 2.56 4.66 -5.54
CA GLY A 45 2.35 5.36 -6.82
C GLY A 45 3.00 4.68 -8.02
N HIS A 46 3.50 3.45 -7.91
CA HIS A 46 4.13 2.77 -9.03
C HIS A 46 3.12 2.31 -10.09
N SER A 47 3.46 2.53 -11.35
CA SER A 47 2.70 1.99 -12.49
C SER A 47 2.89 0.48 -12.64
N SER A 48 1.97 -0.21 -13.31
CA SER A 48 2.09 -1.66 -13.55
C SER A 48 3.41 -2.04 -14.23
N LYS A 49 3.94 -1.18 -15.11
CA LYS A 49 5.21 -1.40 -15.80
C LYS A 49 6.40 -1.35 -14.84
N VAL A 50 6.38 -0.42 -13.88
CA VAL A 50 7.44 -0.27 -12.88
C VAL A 50 7.38 -1.44 -11.90
N ILE A 51 6.19 -1.77 -11.39
CA ILE A 51 5.97 -2.93 -10.52
C ILE A 51 6.45 -4.21 -11.20
N ALA A 52 6.09 -4.43 -12.47
CA ALA A 52 6.53 -5.60 -13.23
C ALA A 52 8.06 -5.73 -13.26
N ARG A 53 8.76 -4.62 -13.52
CA ARG A 53 10.23 -4.58 -13.49
C ARG A 53 10.81 -4.87 -12.10
N MET A 54 10.28 -4.24 -11.06
CA MET A 54 10.76 -4.42 -9.67
C MET A 54 10.61 -5.88 -9.22
N LEU A 55 9.53 -6.52 -9.65
CA LEU A 55 9.14 -7.84 -9.20
C LEU A 55 9.57 -8.98 -10.13
N GLY A 56 10.23 -8.68 -11.26
CA GLY A 56 10.64 -9.68 -12.26
C GLY A 56 9.47 -10.33 -13.02
N ASN A 57 8.32 -9.65 -13.11
CA ASN A 57 7.10 -10.14 -13.76
C ASN A 57 6.84 -9.44 -15.10
N SER A 58 5.86 -9.94 -15.86
CA SER A 58 5.30 -9.18 -17.00
C SER A 58 4.27 -8.13 -16.53
N PRO A 59 4.06 -7.03 -17.29
CA PRO A 59 2.99 -6.08 -17.00
C PRO A 59 1.59 -6.72 -16.97
N GLU A 60 1.35 -7.75 -17.80
CA GLU A 60 0.09 -8.50 -17.81
C GLU A 60 -0.10 -9.30 -16.51
N THR A 61 0.97 -9.91 -15.99
CA THR A 61 0.95 -10.58 -14.68
C THR A 61 0.58 -9.60 -13.57
N VAL A 62 1.11 -8.37 -13.59
CA VAL A 62 0.75 -7.32 -12.62
C VAL A 62 -0.70 -6.88 -12.74
N LYS A 63 -1.26 -6.82 -13.96
CA LYS A 63 -2.70 -6.56 -14.16
C LYS A 63 -3.56 -7.66 -13.52
N VAL A 64 -3.13 -8.93 -13.60
CA VAL A 64 -3.82 -10.04 -12.93
C VAL A 64 -3.78 -9.87 -11.41
N PHE A 65 -2.63 -9.52 -10.82
CA PHE A 65 -2.54 -9.22 -9.39
C PHE A 65 -3.45 -8.06 -9.00
N ARG A 66 -3.45 -6.94 -9.75
CA ARG A 66 -4.35 -5.80 -9.52
C ARG A 66 -5.83 -6.21 -9.52
N LYS A 67 -6.24 -7.02 -10.50
CA LYS A 67 -7.61 -7.53 -10.57
C LYS A 67 -7.95 -8.38 -9.34
N ARG A 68 -7.05 -9.27 -8.91
CA ARG A 68 -7.26 -10.10 -7.71
C ARG A 68 -7.36 -9.27 -6.43
N ILE A 69 -6.47 -8.29 -6.26
CA ILE A 69 -6.50 -7.34 -5.13
C ILE A 69 -7.85 -6.62 -5.10
N HIS A 70 -8.26 -6.05 -6.23
CA HIS A 70 -9.54 -5.36 -6.37
C HIS A 70 -10.72 -6.28 -6.02
N THR A 71 -10.73 -7.52 -6.54
CA THR A 71 -11.79 -8.50 -6.19
C THR A 71 -11.79 -8.88 -4.71
N LYS A 72 -10.62 -9.13 -4.11
CA LYS A 72 -10.51 -9.55 -2.70
C LYS A 72 -10.88 -8.44 -1.72
N LEU A 73 -10.60 -7.19 -2.07
CA LEU A 73 -10.87 -6.02 -1.23
C LEU A 73 -12.19 -5.31 -1.59
N GLY A 74 -12.93 -5.79 -2.60
CA GLY A 74 -14.18 -5.17 -3.03
C GLY A 74 -14.01 -3.78 -3.66
N LEU A 75 -12.92 -3.56 -4.40
CA LEU A 75 -12.54 -2.28 -5.00
C LEU A 75 -12.70 -2.32 -6.52
N ALA A 76 -13.03 -1.19 -7.12
CA ALA A 76 -13.04 -0.97 -8.56
C ALA A 76 -11.73 -0.32 -9.05
N THR A 77 -11.09 0.53 -8.25
CA THR A 77 -9.95 1.34 -8.70
C THR A 77 -8.77 1.39 -7.72
N SER A 78 -7.58 1.73 -8.23
CA SER A 78 -6.41 1.96 -7.37
C SER A 78 -6.55 3.22 -6.50
N ALA A 79 -7.40 4.17 -6.88
CA ALA A 79 -7.72 5.32 -6.05
C ALA A 79 -8.56 4.91 -4.82
N GLU A 80 -9.43 3.93 -4.97
CA GLU A 80 -10.16 3.33 -3.83
C GLU A 80 -9.23 2.54 -2.92
N LEU A 81 -8.21 1.86 -3.45
CA LEU A 81 -7.17 1.21 -2.63
C LEU A 81 -6.45 2.24 -1.74
N PHE A 82 -6.12 3.41 -2.30
CA PHE A 82 -5.53 4.50 -1.53
C PHE A 82 -6.49 5.07 -0.47
N SER A 83 -7.76 5.23 -0.83
CA SER A 83 -8.80 5.69 0.10
C SER A 83 -8.99 4.70 1.25
N LEU A 84 -9.00 3.40 0.96
CA LEU A 84 -9.05 2.32 1.95
C LEU A 84 -7.84 2.36 2.87
N PHE A 85 -6.63 2.55 2.33
CA PHE A 85 -5.42 2.70 3.13
C PHE A 85 -5.52 3.87 4.12
N LEU A 86 -5.97 5.04 3.66
CA LEU A 86 -6.15 6.19 4.56
C LEU A 86 -7.19 5.94 5.64
N ALA A 87 -8.32 5.31 5.29
CA ALA A 87 -9.34 4.94 6.27
C ALA A 87 -8.78 3.97 7.33
N ALA A 88 -8.04 2.96 6.89
CA ALA A 88 -7.40 1.98 7.76
C ALA A 88 -6.35 2.63 8.68
N LEU A 89 -5.53 3.54 8.13
CA LEU A 89 -4.53 4.30 8.88
C LEU A 89 -5.17 5.18 9.96
N CYS A 90 -6.30 5.82 9.67
CA CYS A 90 -7.03 6.62 10.66
C CYS A 90 -7.67 5.78 11.77
N ALA A 91 -8.05 4.53 11.47
CA ALA A 91 -8.64 3.60 12.44
C ALA A 91 -7.59 2.86 13.28
N ALA A 92 -6.38 2.69 12.75
CA ALA A 92 -5.30 1.98 13.42
C ALA A 92 -4.79 2.76 14.65
N PRO A 93 -4.58 2.10 15.81
CA PRO A 93 -3.99 2.73 16.97
C PRO A 93 -2.55 3.19 16.72
N HIS A 94 -2.15 4.30 17.33
CA HIS A 94 -0.77 4.76 17.26
C HIS A 94 0.20 3.68 17.80
N GLY A 95 1.24 3.35 17.03
CA GLY A 95 2.22 2.33 17.42
C GLY A 95 1.81 0.88 17.14
N SER A 96 0.66 0.62 16.51
CA SER A 96 0.37 -0.71 15.98
C SER A 96 1.35 -1.08 14.85
N THR A 97 1.74 -2.36 14.83
CA THR A 97 2.58 -2.96 13.78
C THR A 97 1.82 -4.07 13.02
N ASP A 98 0.52 -4.16 13.22
CA ASP A 98 -0.34 -5.14 12.56
C ASP A 98 -0.83 -4.60 11.20
N ASP A 99 -1.51 -5.45 10.43
CA ASP A 99 -2.18 -5.01 9.21
C ASP A 99 -3.27 -3.98 9.54
N PRO A 100 -3.18 -2.72 9.05
CA PRO A 100 -4.17 -1.70 9.35
C PRO A 100 -5.60 -2.09 8.91
N LEU A 101 -5.77 -3.00 7.93
CA LEU A 101 -7.10 -3.45 7.51
C LEU A 101 -7.86 -4.22 8.59
N ILE A 102 -7.20 -4.77 9.62
CA ILE A 102 -7.91 -5.47 10.71
C ILE A 102 -8.69 -4.52 11.63
N HIS A 103 -8.38 -3.23 11.57
CA HIS A 103 -9.06 -2.19 12.33
C HIS A 103 -10.26 -1.59 11.59
N LEU A 104 -10.51 -2.04 10.35
CA LEU A 104 -11.74 -1.76 9.62
C LEU A 104 -12.69 -2.95 9.79
N ASN A 105 -13.82 -2.69 10.46
CA ASN A 105 -14.88 -3.66 10.72
C ASN A 105 -15.38 -4.35 9.45
#